data_AF-A0A2G2Y1R2-F1
#
_entry.id   AF-A0A2G2Y1R2-F1
#
_cell.length_a   1.000
_cell.length_b   1.000
_cell.length_c   1.000
_cell.angle_alpha   90.00
_cell.angle_beta   90.00
_cell.angle_gamma   90.00
#
_symmetry.space_group_name_H-M   'P 1'
#
loop_
_entity.id
_entity.type
_entity.pdbx_description
1 polymer ?
#
loop_
_entity_poly.entity_id
_entity_poly.type
_entity_poly.pdbx_seq_one_letter_code
_entity_poly.pdbx_strand_id
1 'polypeptide(L)'
;MKIIFIPLLSDVLRWKLDDFLALLPFQLIGIQEFLFPSLQTREVLDSMTKVGEIQARLKQMEVALDAAELEKREADNEAVLAKEKAESSKSEIKRIELKLASVMEERDRLKNVIEAFRKQKSVESGHEVVSGAVLQELEASLAKKENCIKELESYLSEQKEVNIRQLNEIKFLNEKLNNEARRIKSLEREGDGLRSQIALMESKLGHGDYSSANTKVLRMVNTLGVENEAKQTIEALQKELQKTKEQLLAVQELKEQSADAGAMVDSYISGKIMKLKEQIATLEKREERYKTVFADRISVFRRACCELFGYKIVMDDHQRPDGIAVTRFMLQSIYALSDDEKLEFEYESGNTNIVTNKYTSQPEISQQVDIFIRRMNSIPAFTANLTVESFNKRTLS
;
A
#
# COMPACT_ATOMS: atom_id res chain seq x y z
N MET A 1 -87.95 -64.67 -20.64
CA MET A 1 -87.91 -63.25 -20.23
C MET A 1 -86.49 -62.96 -19.74
N LYS A 2 -85.58 -62.56 -20.64
CA LYS A 2 -84.18 -62.27 -20.32
C LYS A 2 -84.07 -60.78 -19.99
N ILE A 3 -83.69 -60.48 -18.76
CA ILE A 3 -83.36 -59.12 -18.32
C ILE A 3 -82.01 -58.76 -18.95
N ILE A 4 -82.03 -57.70 -19.75
CA ILE A 4 -80.86 -57.12 -20.43
C ILE A 4 -80.15 -56.24 -19.39
N PHE A 5 -78.96 -56.67 -18.94
CA PHE A 5 -78.07 -55.82 -18.16
C PHE A 5 -77.31 -54.92 -19.14
N ILE A 6 -77.54 -53.61 -19.07
CA ILE A 6 -76.92 -52.61 -19.95
C ILE A 6 -75.49 -52.34 -19.46
N PRO A 7 -74.42 -52.66 -20.23
CA PRO A 7 -73.05 -52.35 -19.83
C PRO A 7 -72.60 -50.93 -20.24
N LEU A 8 -73.37 -50.25 -21.09
CA LEU A 8 -72.88 -49.12 -21.88
C LEU A 8 -72.73 -47.77 -21.13
N LEU A 9 -73.30 -47.61 -19.93
CA LEU A 9 -73.18 -46.34 -19.18
C LEU A 9 -71.96 -46.32 -18.23
N SER A 10 -71.50 -47.51 -17.81
CA SER A 10 -70.29 -47.70 -16.99
C SER A 10 -69.05 -47.29 -17.76
N ASP A 11 -68.94 -47.75 -19.01
CA ASP A 11 -67.70 -47.65 -19.77
C ASP A 11 -67.46 -46.23 -20.28
N VAL A 12 -68.52 -45.49 -20.64
CA VAL A 12 -68.37 -44.09 -21.11
C VAL A 12 -67.95 -43.14 -19.98
N LEU A 13 -68.48 -43.33 -18.77
CA LEU A 13 -68.07 -42.55 -17.60
C LEU A 13 -66.66 -42.94 -17.12
N ARG A 14 -66.31 -44.22 -17.22
CA ARG A 14 -64.96 -44.73 -16.89
C ARG A 14 -63.91 -44.20 -17.86
N TRP A 15 -64.18 -44.20 -19.16
CA TRP A 15 -63.28 -43.64 -20.17
C TRP A 15 -63.09 -42.13 -20.00
N LYS A 16 -64.14 -41.37 -19.70
CA LYS A 16 -64.00 -39.92 -19.41
C LYS A 16 -63.22 -39.63 -18.12
N LEU A 17 -63.33 -40.49 -17.11
CA LEU A 17 -62.60 -40.34 -15.85
C LEU A 17 -61.13 -40.75 -16.03
N ASP A 18 -60.85 -41.80 -16.79
CA ASP A 18 -59.50 -42.26 -17.12
C ASP A 18 -58.77 -41.24 -18.01
N ASP A 19 -59.45 -40.60 -18.98
CA ASP A 19 -58.87 -39.50 -19.77
C ASP A 19 -58.56 -38.27 -18.89
N PHE A 20 -59.43 -37.94 -17.93
CA PHE A 20 -59.20 -36.81 -17.01
C PHE A 20 -58.07 -37.11 -16.01
N LEU A 21 -57.99 -38.36 -15.53
CA LEU A 21 -56.91 -38.86 -14.67
C LEU A 21 -55.58 -39.01 -15.43
N ALA A 22 -55.61 -39.28 -16.73
CA ALA A 22 -54.43 -39.34 -17.59
C ALA A 22 -53.86 -37.95 -17.91
N LEU A 23 -54.70 -36.91 -17.96
CA LEU A 23 -54.28 -35.52 -18.20
C LEU A 23 -53.80 -34.78 -16.94
N LEU A 24 -54.24 -35.20 -15.76
CA LEU A 24 -53.79 -34.66 -14.46
C LEU A 24 -52.26 -34.66 -14.26
N PRO A 25 -51.52 -35.75 -14.51
CA PRO A 25 -50.06 -35.73 -14.38
C PRO A 25 -49.40 -34.79 -15.40
N PHE A 26 -49.92 -34.66 -16.62
CA PHE A 26 -49.38 -33.70 -17.60
C PHE A 26 -49.63 -32.24 -17.20
N GLN A 27 -50.78 -31.93 -16.61
CA GLN A 27 -51.05 -30.60 -16.04
C GLN A 27 -50.19 -30.32 -14.79
N LEU A 28 -49.99 -31.30 -13.91
CA LEU A 28 -49.11 -31.16 -12.75
C LEU A 28 -47.65 -30.94 -13.16
N ILE A 29 -47.16 -31.69 -14.16
CA ILE A 29 -45.79 -31.56 -14.70
C ILE A 29 -45.63 -30.18 -15.35
N GLY A 30 -46.60 -29.71 -16.14
CA GLY A 30 -46.55 -28.37 -16.74
C GLY A 30 -46.56 -27.24 -15.70
N ILE A 31 -47.33 -27.38 -14.62
CA ILE A 31 -47.32 -26.42 -13.49
C ILE A 31 -45.98 -26.48 -12.75
N GLN A 32 -45.42 -27.68 -12.54
CA GLN A 32 -44.15 -27.85 -11.83
C GLN A 32 -42.95 -27.35 -12.64
N GLU A 33 -42.93 -27.53 -13.96
CA GLU A 33 -41.88 -26.99 -14.84
C GLU A 33 -41.93 -25.47 -15.00
N PHE A 34 -43.11 -24.83 -14.89
CA PHE A 34 -43.23 -23.38 -15.06
C PHE A 34 -43.14 -22.60 -13.72
N LEU A 35 -43.70 -23.17 -12.64
CA LEU A 35 -43.78 -22.50 -11.33
C LEU A 35 -42.47 -22.60 -10.55
N PHE A 36 -41.73 -23.71 -10.67
CA PHE A 36 -40.49 -23.90 -9.91
C PHE A 36 -39.37 -22.96 -10.36
N PRO A 37 -39.06 -22.80 -11.67
CA PRO A 37 -38.05 -21.85 -12.12
C PRO A 37 -38.47 -20.39 -11.87
N SER A 38 -39.77 -20.06 -11.96
CA SER A 38 -40.25 -18.70 -11.72
C SER A 38 -40.20 -18.30 -10.23
N LEU A 39 -40.49 -19.24 -9.32
CA LEU A 39 -40.29 -19.03 -7.88
C LEU A 39 -38.80 -18.87 -7.55
N GLN A 40 -37.95 -19.72 -8.12
CA GLN A 40 -36.50 -19.63 -7.92
C GLN A 40 -35.93 -18.31 -8.47
N THR A 41 -36.41 -17.85 -9.62
CA THR A 41 -36.01 -16.56 -10.20
C THR A 41 -36.48 -15.38 -9.33
N ARG A 42 -37.68 -15.46 -8.75
CA ARG A 42 -38.21 -14.42 -7.85
C ARG A 42 -37.40 -14.34 -6.55
N GLU A 43 -37.04 -15.47 -5.97
CA GLU A 43 -36.22 -15.54 -4.76
C GLU A 43 -34.79 -15.02 -5.01
N VAL A 44 -34.19 -15.40 -6.15
CA VAL A 44 -32.89 -14.85 -6.56
C VAL A 44 -32.96 -13.33 -6.76
N LEU A 45 -34.01 -12.82 -7.41
CA LEU A 45 -34.19 -11.38 -7.61
C LEU A 45 -34.35 -10.63 -6.28
N ASP A 46 -35.15 -11.15 -5.34
CA ASP A 46 -35.33 -10.56 -4.00
C ASP A 46 -34.06 -10.62 -3.14
N SER A 47 -33.26 -11.68 -3.28
CA SER A 47 -31.94 -11.75 -2.65
C SER A 47 -30.97 -10.73 -3.25
N MET A 48 -31.01 -10.53 -4.57
CA MET A 48 -30.16 -9.58 -5.28
C MET A 48 -30.49 -8.13 -4.91
N THR A 49 -31.76 -7.77 -4.78
CA THR A 49 -32.17 -6.42 -4.33
C THR A 49 -31.72 -6.16 -2.89
N LYS A 50 -31.91 -7.13 -1.98
CA LYS A 50 -31.44 -7.03 -0.59
C LYS A 50 -29.93 -6.89 -0.49
N VAL A 51 -29.17 -7.66 -1.26
CA VAL A 51 -27.70 -7.54 -1.32
C VAL A 51 -27.30 -6.15 -1.85
N GLY A 52 -27.98 -5.64 -2.87
CA GLY A 52 -27.75 -4.28 -3.39
C GLY A 52 -28.03 -3.18 -2.34
N GLU A 53 -29.12 -3.30 -1.59
CA GLU A 53 -29.46 -2.37 -0.50
C GLU A 53 -28.44 -2.41 0.64
N ILE A 54 -28.01 -3.60 1.06
CA ILE A 54 -26.98 -3.77 2.08
C ILE A 54 -25.65 -3.17 1.59
N GLN A 55 -25.28 -3.41 0.34
CA GLN A 55 -24.05 -2.85 -0.25
C GLN A 55 -24.11 -1.31 -0.32
N ALA A 56 -25.27 -0.73 -0.65
CA ALA A 56 -25.46 0.72 -0.66
C ALA A 56 -25.33 1.31 0.75
N ARG A 57 -25.95 0.68 1.76
CA ARG A 57 -25.82 1.09 3.17
C ARG A 57 -24.40 0.96 3.69
N LEU A 58 -23.69 -0.11 3.32
CA LEU A 58 -22.28 -0.32 3.65
C LEU A 58 -21.44 0.84 3.12
N LYS A 59 -21.56 1.15 1.82
CA LYS A 59 -20.82 2.27 1.21
C LYS A 59 -21.17 3.62 1.85
N GLN A 60 -22.43 3.83 2.21
CA GLN A 60 -22.84 5.06 2.90
C GLN A 60 -22.22 5.16 4.30
N MET A 61 -22.13 4.06 5.04
CA MET A 61 -21.45 4.02 6.33
C MET A 61 -19.94 4.21 6.21
N GLU A 62 -19.29 3.61 5.19
CA GLU A 62 -17.86 3.82 4.92
C GLU A 62 -17.56 5.30 4.66
N VAL A 63 -18.34 5.97 3.81
CA VAL A 63 -18.17 7.40 3.54
C VAL A 63 -18.40 8.26 4.79
N ALA A 64 -19.40 7.91 5.60
CA ALA A 64 -19.67 8.62 6.85
C ALA A 64 -18.54 8.42 7.88
N LEU A 65 -17.94 7.22 7.92
CA LEU A 65 -16.79 6.93 8.78
C LEU A 65 -15.57 7.73 8.34
N ASP A 66 -15.25 7.76 7.05
CA ASP A 66 -14.14 8.54 6.50
C ASP A 66 -14.30 10.04 6.80
N ALA A 67 -15.52 10.57 6.67
CA ALA A 67 -15.83 11.96 7.00
C ALA A 67 -15.64 12.24 8.51
N ALA A 68 -16.15 11.36 9.37
CA ALA A 68 -15.98 11.49 10.83
C ALA A 68 -14.52 11.38 11.26
N GLU A 69 -13.73 10.52 10.63
CA GLU A 69 -12.29 10.41 10.89
C GLU A 69 -11.50 11.66 10.45
N LEU A 70 -11.93 12.30 9.37
CA LEU A 70 -11.36 13.57 8.92
C LEU A 70 -11.69 14.69 9.92
N GLU A 71 -12.96 14.84 10.28
CA GLU A 71 -13.41 15.84 11.27
C GLU A 71 -12.70 15.66 12.62
N LYS A 72 -12.53 14.41 13.08
CA LYS A 72 -11.76 14.10 14.29
C LYS A 72 -10.31 14.58 14.17
N ARG A 73 -9.64 14.30 13.04
CA ARG A 73 -8.25 14.73 12.82
C ARG A 73 -8.13 16.26 12.78
N GLU A 74 -9.10 16.95 12.18
CA GLU A 74 -9.14 18.41 12.17
C GLU A 74 -9.32 18.98 13.58
N ALA A 75 -10.26 18.43 14.36
CA ALA A 75 -10.47 18.83 15.75
C ALA A 75 -9.25 18.55 16.65
N ASP A 76 -8.58 17.41 16.47
CA ASP A 76 -7.36 17.06 17.21
C ASP A 76 -6.23 18.06 16.89
N ASN A 77 -6.06 18.43 15.62
CA ASN A 77 -5.07 19.43 15.21
C ASN A 77 -5.38 20.82 15.78
N GLU A 78 -6.64 21.24 15.75
CA GLU A 78 -7.06 22.52 16.34
C GLU A 78 -6.82 22.55 17.86
N ALA A 79 -7.10 21.44 18.56
CA ALA A 79 -6.84 21.30 19.99
C ALA A 79 -5.34 21.41 20.33
N VAL A 80 -4.47 20.80 19.52
CA VAL A 80 -3.01 20.92 19.68
C VAL A 80 -2.55 22.36 19.51
N LEU A 81 -2.99 23.04 18.44
CA LEU A 81 -2.66 24.45 18.20
C LEU A 81 -3.17 25.37 19.32
N ALA A 82 -4.38 25.13 19.82
CA ALA A 82 -4.94 25.88 20.94
C ALA A 82 -4.11 25.69 22.21
N LYS A 83 -3.64 24.47 22.48
CA LYS A 83 -2.77 24.16 23.62
C LYS A 83 -1.41 24.85 23.52
N GLU A 84 -0.75 24.80 22.37
CA GLU A 84 0.53 25.49 22.15
C GLU A 84 0.40 27.00 22.34
N LYS A 85 -0.67 27.61 21.83
CA LYS A 85 -0.95 29.04 22.02
C LYS A 85 -1.21 29.39 23.49
N ALA A 86 -1.89 28.52 24.23
CA ALA A 86 -2.11 28.71 25.66
C ALA A 86 -0.80 28.61 26.46
N GLU A 87 0.09 27.66 26.12
CA GLU A 87 1.40 27.50 26.77
C GLU A 87 2.34 28.69 26.49
N SER A 88 2.33 29.19 25.26
CA SER A 88 3.06 30.41 24.87
C SER A 88 2.55 31.64 25.64
N SER A 89 1.23 31.85 25.68
CA SER A 89 0.61 32.94 26.43
C SER A 89 0.92 32.87 27.93
N LYS A 90 0.90 31.67 28.52
CA LYS A 90 1.25 31.44 29.92
C LYS A 90 2.70 31.79 30.23
N SER A 91 3.62 31.46 29.32
CA SER A 91 5.03 31.79 29.48
C SER A 91 5.27 33.30 29.39
N GLU A 92 4.53 33.97 28.50
CA GLU A 92 4.57 35.43 28.37
C GLU A 92 3.99 36.15 29.61
N ILE A 93 2.88 35.66 30.16
CA ILE A 93 2.32 36.20 31.41
C ILE A 93 3.34 36.11 32.55
N LYS A 94 3.99 34.94 32.74
CA LYS A 94 5.03 34.78 33.77
C LYS A 94 6.19 35.77 33.61
N ARG A 95 6.60 36.01 32.37
CA ARG A 95 7.67 36.97 32.05
C ARG A 95 7.24 38.41 32.41
N ILE A 96 6.00 38.77 32.13
CA ILE A 96 5.43 40.08 32.47
C ILE A 96 5.30 40.24 33.99
N GLU A 97 4.84 39.20 34.71
CA GLU A 97 4.74 39.19 36.17
C GLU A 97 6.11 39.43 36.85
N LEU A 98 7.18 38.79 36.36
CA LEU A 98 8.54 39.02 36.88
C LEU A 98 9.01 40.45 36.65
N LYS A 99 8.76 41.02 35.46
CA LYS A 99 9.08 42.43 35.17
C LYS A 99 8.30 43.38 36.06
N LEU A 100 7.01 43.11 36.27
CA LEU A 100 6.16 43.91 37.14
C LEU A 100 6.68 43.90 38.59
N ALA A 101 7.07 42.73 39.10
CA ALA A 101 7.64 42.60 40.45
C ALA A 101 8.92 43.44 40.61
N SER A 102 9.83 43.40 39.63
CA SER A 102 11.05 44.23 39.64
C SER A 102 10.72 45.73 39.60
N VAL A 103 9.77 46.16 38.76
CA VAL A 103 9.33 47.57 38.71
C VAL A 103 8.66 48.01 40.01
N MET A 104 7.88 47.14 40.65
CA MET A 104 7.28 47.42 41.96
C MET A 104 8.35 47.61 43.04
N GLU A 105 9.37 46.76 43.06
CA GLU A 105 10.50 46.89 43.99
C GLU A 105 11.24 48.22 43.79
N GLU A 106 11.54 48.59 42.54
CA GLU A 106 12.19 49.87 42.21
C GLU A 106 11.33 51.07 42.60
N ARG A 107 10.02 51.02 42.34
CA ARG A 107 9.08 52.07 42.78
C ARG A 107 9.10 52.21 44.31
N ASP A 108 9.09 51.10 45.05
CA ASP A 108 9.07 51.12 46.51
C ASP A 108 10.39 51.65 47.09
N ARG A 109 11.53 51.29 46.48
CA ARG A 109 12.85 51.88 46.78
C ARG A 109 12.85 53.39 46.57
N LEU A 110 12.39 53.88 45.41
CA LEU A 110 12.32 55.31 45.12
C LEU A 110 11.38 56.05 46.06
N LYS A 111 10.24 55.45 46.41
CA LYS A 111 9.29 56.02 47.38
C LYS A 111 9.94 56.19 48.74
N ASN A 112 10.68 55.19 49.23
CA ASN A 112 11.40 55.27 50.49
C ASN A 112 12.47 56.38 50.47
N VAL A 113 13.20 56.53 49.36
CA VAL A 113 14.18 57.62 49.18
C VAL A 113 13.50 58.98 49.23
N ILE A 114 12.37 59.18 48.54
CA ILE A 114 11.60 60.43 48.57
C ILE A 114 11.10 60.75 49.98
N GLU A 115 10.61 59.75 50.73
CA GLU A 115 10.18 59.92 52.12
C GLU A 115 11.34 60.31 53.04
N ALA A 116 12.53 59.71 52.86
CA ALA A 116 13.74 60.08 53.59
C ALA A 116 14.17 61.52 53.30
N PHE A 117 14.21 61.92 52.01
CA PHE A 117 14.52 63.31 51.62
C PHE A 117 13.50 64.32 52.17
N ARG A 118 12.21 63.98 52.17
CA ARG A 118 11.17 64.84 52.75
C ARG A 118 11.37 65.02 54.26
N LYS A 119 11.76 63.96 54.97
CA LYS A 119 12.09 64.03 56.41
C LYS A 119 13.34 64.88 56.66
N GLN A 120 14.40 64.71 55.87
CA GLN A 120 15.65 65.46 56.01
C GLN A 120 15.47 66.97 55.71
N LYS A 121 14.69 67.31 54.68
CA LYS A 121 14.30 68.69 54.37
C LYS A 121 13.46 69.36 55.47
N SER A 122 12.82 68.58 56.36
CA SER A 122 12.12 69.11 57.52
C SER A 122 13.02 69.34 58.74
N VAL A 123 14.25 68.80 58.75
CA VAL A 123 15.15 68.82 59.91
C VAL A 123 16.37 69.74 59.72
N GLU A 124 16.84 69.99 58.49
CA GLU A 124 18.07 70.78 58.27
C GLU A 124 17.86 71.97 57.32
N SER A 125 17.64 73.14 57.91
CA SER A 125 18.06 74.42 57.32
C SER A 125 19.49 74.71 57.78
N GLY A 126 20.49 74.35 56.97
CA GLY A 126 21.86 74.81 57.17
C GLY A 126 22.94 73.78 56.87
N HIS A 127 23.97 74.25 56.16
CA HIS A 127 25.27 73.65 55.92
C HIS A 127 25.42 72.58 54.81
N GLU A 128 25.51 73.12 53.60
CA GLU A 128 26.53 72.93 52.57
C GLU A 128 27.86 72.26 53.02
N VAL A 129 27.90 70.91 53.12
CA VAL A 129 29.10 70.06 52.89
C VAL A 129 28.65 68.66 52.41
N VAL A 130 28.04 68.54 51.23
CA VAL A 130 27.63 67.23 50.64
C VAL A 130 28.38 66.90 49.35
N SER A 131 29.47 67.60 49.02
CA SER A 131 29.93 67.70 47.62
C SER A 131 31.00 66.69 47.15
N GLY A 132 31.56 65.80 47.98
CA GLY A 132 32.68 64.92 47.58
C GLY A 132 32.31 63.44 47.41
N ALA A 133 31.96 62.78 48.51
CA ALA A 133 31.65 61.35 48.53
C ALA A 133 30.42 60.99 47.69
N VAL A 134 29.37 61.82 47.73
CA VAL A 134 28.15 61.63 46.93
C VAL A 134 28.44 61.76 45.44
N LEU A 135 29.34 62.67 45.06
CA LEU A 135 29.72 62.91 43.66
C LEU A 135 30.52 61.71 43.12
N GLN A 136 31.44 61.17 43.93
CA GLN A 136 32.22 59.98 43.59
C GLN A 136 31.37 58.70 43.51
N GLU A 137 30.36 58.56 44.37
CA GLU A 137 29.39 57.46 44.33
C GLU A 137 28.48 57.56 43.09
N LEU A 138 28.05 58.77 42.72
CA LEU A 138 27.31 59.03 41.49
C LEU A 138 28.16 58.73 40.24
N GLU A 139 29.44 59.13 40.22
CA GLU A 139 30.37 58.80 39.14
C GLU A 139 30.58 57.28 39.00
N ALA A 140 30.75 56.56 40.11
CA ALA A 140 30.85 55.10 40.10
C ALA A 140 29.54 54.44 39.64
N SER A 141 28.38 54.98 40.06
CA SER A 141 27.07 54.52 39.58
C SER A 141 26.86 54.81 38.09
N LEU A 142 27.35 55.94 37.59
CA LEU A 142 27.28 56.30 36.18
C LEU A 142 28.13 55.33 35.35
N ALA A 143 29.39 55.12 35.76
CA ALA A 143 30.30 54.19 35.10
C ALA A 143 29.74 52.76 35.03
N LYS A 144 29.09 52.28 36.12
CA LYS A 144 28.40 50.98 36.12
C LYS A 144 27.24 50.92 35.12
N LYS A 145 26.42 51.98 35.05
CA LYS A 145 25.32 52.05 34.08
C LYS A 145 25.82 52.11 32.64
N GLU A 146 26.90 52.84 32.40
CA GLU A 146 27.50 52.99 31.07
C GLU A 146 28.12 51.68 30.57
N ASN A 147 28.71 50.89 31.46
CA ASN A 147 29.15 49.53 31.15
C ASN A 147 27.96 48.59 30.86
N CYS A 148 26.90 48.66 31.67
CA CYS A 148 25.67 47.89 31.44
C CYS A 148 25.01 48.23 30.09
N ILE A 149 25.00 49.51 29.70
CA ILE A 149 24.50 49.95 28.39
C ILE A 149 25.32 49.32 27.26
N LYS A 150 26.66 49.36 27.36
CA LYS A 150 27.55 48.75 26.34
C LYS A 150 27.32 47.23 26.21
N GLU A 151 27.13 46.53 27.32
CA GLU A 151 26.83 45.09 27.32
C GLU A 151 25.47 44.81 26.65
N LEU A 152 24.45 45.60 26.96
CA LEU A 152 23.13 45.49 26.34
C LEU A 152 23.16 45.81 24.84
N GLU A 153 23.92 46.83 24.42
CA GLU A 153 24.12 47.17 23.01
C GLU A 153 24.84 46.04 22.26
N SER A 154 25.86 45.44 22.86
CA SER A 154 26.56 44.28 22.31
C SER A 154 25.61 43.09 22.13
N TYR A 155 24.84 42.76 23.17
CA TYR A 155 23.86 41.67 23.11
C TYR A 155 22.77 41.92 22.06
N LEU A 156 22.29 43.17 21.94
CA LEU A 156 21.30 43.54 20.93
C LEU A 156 21.85 43.40 19.50
N SER A 157 23.11 43.79 19.27
CA SER A 157 23.78 43.63 17.98
C SER A 157 23.95 42.15 17.62
N GLU A 158 24.36 41.32 18.57
CA GLU A 158 24.50 39.88 18.38
C GLU A 158 23.16 39.24 18.05
N GLN A 159 22.09 39.61 18.79
CA GLN A 159 20.76 39.09 18.49
C GLN A 159 20.22 39.54 17.13
N LYS A 160 20.52 40.77 16.71
CA LYS A 160 20.14 41.24 15.38
C LYS A 160 20.78 40.38 14.28
N GLU A 161 22.04 40.01 14.45
CA GLU A 161 22.78 39.16 13.51
C GLU A 161 22.20 37.73 13.46
N VAL A 162 21.89 37.14 14.62
CA VAL A 162 21.21 35.83 14.70
C VAL A 162 19.85 35.87 14.00
N ASN A 163 19.07 36.92 14.23
CA ASN A 163 17.76 37.08 13.61
C ASN A 163 17.85 37.22 12.08
N ILE A 164 18.85 37.96 11.57
CA ILE A 164 19.12 38.06 10.12
C ILE A 164 19.45 36.69 9.54
N ARG A 165 20.29 35.88 10.21
CA ARG A 165 20.62 34.52 9.75
C ARG A 165 19.39 33.62 9.70
N GLN A 166 18.58 33.62 10.77
CA GLN A 166 17.34 32.86 10.83
C GLN A 166 16.35 33.28 9.73
N LEU A 167 16.20 34.59 9.48
CA LEU A 167 15.33 35.10 8.43
C LEU A 167 15.79 34.67 7.03
N ASN A 168 17.11 34.63 6.80
CA ASN A 168 17.68 34.16 5.53
C ASN A 168 17.49 32.64 5.36
N GLU A 169 17.64 31.87 6.43
CA GLU A 169 17.37 30.43 6.42
C GLU A 169 15.89 30.12 6.14
N ILE A 170 14.97 30.83 6.80
CA ILE A 170 13.53 30.71 6.54
C ILE A 170 13.20 31.04 5.08
N LYS A 171 13.79 32.10 4.51
CA LYS A 171 13.61 32.45 3.10
C LYS A 171 14.09 31.33 2.18
N PHE A 172 15.26 30.77 2.45
CA PHE A 172 15.83 29.67 1.68
C PHE A 172 14.96 28.41 1.75
N LEU A 173 14.49 28.05 2.94
CA LEU A 173 13.59 26.90 3.14
C LEU A 173 12.25 27.11 2.44
N ASN A 174 11.69 28.33 2.47
CA ASN A 174 10.46 28.66 1.75
C ASN A 174 10.63 28.53 0.22
N GLU A 175 11.75 28.97 -0.33
CA GLU A 175 12.04 28.82 -1.75
C GLU A 175 12.15 27.34 -2.15
N LYS A 176 12.84 26.54 -1.33
CA LYS A 176 12.92 25.08 -1.52
C LYS A 176 11.54 24.43 -1.45
N LEU A 177 10.72 24.79 -0.47
CA LEU A 177 9.35 24.29 -0.32
C LEU A 177 8.49 24.64 -1.55
N ASN A 178 8.59 25.87 -2.05
CA ASN A 178 7.89 26.29 -3.27
C ASN A 178 8.35 25.52 -4.52
N ASN A 179 9.64 25.18 -4.61
CA ASN A 179 10.17 24.36 -5.69
C ASN A 179 9.61 22.93 -5.65
N GLU A 180 9.59 22.31 -4.48
CA GLU A 180 9.01 20.97 -4.31
C GLU A 180 7.50 20.98 -4.57
N ALA A 181 6.77 21.99 -4.11
CA ALA A 181 5.34 22.14 -4.40
C ALA A 181 5.05 22.24 -5.91
N ARG A 182 5.91 22.93 -6.67
CA ARG A 182 5.81 22.97 -8.14
C ARG A 182 6.11 21.60 -8.77
N ARG A 183 7.09 20.88 -8.24
CA ARG A 183 7.44 19.53 -8.71
C ARG A 183 6.31 18.53 -8.48
N ILE A 184 5.69 18.55 -7.30
CA ILE A 184 4.52 17.73 -6.96
C ILE A 184 3.39 17.99 -7.95
N LYS A 185 3.01 19.25 -8.19
CA LYS A 185 1.97 19.61 -9.18
C LYS A 185 2.28 19.12 -10.60
N SER A 186 3.55 19.06 -10.99
CA SER A 186 3.94 18.51 -12.28
C SER A 186 3.75 17.00 -12.35
N LEU A 187 4.17 16.28 -11.30
CA LEU A 187 4.04 14.83 -11.19
C LEU A 187 2.57 14.39 -11.09
N GLU A 188 1.73 15.16 -10.41
CA GLU A 188 0.28 14.91 -10.35
C GLU A 188 -0.36 14.94 -11.74
N ARG A 189 -0.03 15.95 -12.57
CA ARG A 189 -0.50 16.04 -13.96
C ARG A 189 0.00 14.88 -14.82
N GLU A 190 1.25 14.46 -14.63
CA GLU A 190 1.80 13.29 -15.32
C GLU A 190 1.07 12.02 -14.90
N GLY A 191 0.78 11.87 -13.61
CA GLY A 191 -0.03 10.79 -13.06
C GLY A 191 -1.45 10.75 -13.66
N ASP A 192 -2.11 11.90 -13.79
CA ASP A 192 -3.41 12.01 -14.47
C ASP A 192 -3.32 11.62 -15.95
N GLY A 193 -2.26 12.03 -16.64
CA GLY A 193 -1.98 11.65 -18.02
C GLY A 193 -1.78 10.14 -18.18
N LEU A 194 -1.05 9.51 -17.27
CA LEU A 194 -0.83 8.06 -17.26
C LEU A 194 -2.12 7.30 -16.94
N ARG A 195 -2.90 7.74 -15.95
CA ARG A 195 -4.23 7.17 -15.64
C ARG A 195 -5.15 7.22 -16.85
N SER A 196 -5.15 8.34 -17.58
CA SER A 196 -5.96 8.50 -18.81
C SER A 196 -5.51 7.53 -19.91
N GLN A 197 -4.20 7.31 -20.07
CA GLN A 197 -3.66 6.34 -21.02
C GLN A 197 -4.02 4.90 -20.64
N ILE A 198 -3.94 4.55 -19.36
CA ILE A 198 -4.35 3.24 -18.85
C ILE A 198 -5.84 3.02 -19.14
N ALA A 199 -6.70 3.97 -18.80
CA ALA A 199 -8.13 3.88 -19.06
C ALA A 199 -8.44 3.69 -20.56
N LEU A 200 -7.71 4.40 -21.45
CA LEU A 200 -7.83 4.23 -22.89
C LEU A 200 -7.41 2.82 -23.36
N MET A 201 -6.30 2.29 -22.84
CA MET A 201 -5.83 0.95 -23.17
C MET A 201 -6.77 -0.13 -22.63
N GLU A 202 -7.26 0.02 -21.41
CA GLU A 202 -8.24 -0.88 -20.80
C GLU A 202 -9.56 -0.89 -21.56
N SER A 203 -10.05 0.28 -22.00
CA SER A 203 -11.23 0.38 -22.87
C SER A 203 -11.02 -0.39 -24.18
N LYS A 204 -9.87 -0.25 -24.85
CA LYS A 204 -9.55 -1.01 -26.07
C LYS A 204 -9.49 -2.52 -25.83
N LEU A 205 -8.96 -2.95 -24.68
CA LEU A 205 -8.93 -4.36 -24.29
C LEU A 205 -10.33 -4.90 -23.95
N GLY A 206 -11.16 -4.12 -23.27
CA GLY A 206 -12.50 -4.49 -22.82
C GLY A 206 -13.55 -4.50 -23.94
N HIS A 207 -13.39 -3.69 -24.98
CA HIS A 207 -14.28 -3.70 -26.16
C HIS A 207 -13.94 -4.78 -27.19
N GLY A 208 -12.84 -5.51 -27.00
CA GLY A 208 -12.41 -6.51 -27.96
C GLY A 208 -12.12 -5.90 -29.33
N ASP A 209 -11.45 -4.74 -29.36
CA ASP A 209 -10.88 -4.13 -30.57
C ASP A 209 -9.71 -4.99 -31.09
N TYR A 210 -9.99 -6.26 -31.34
CA TYR A 210 -9.14 -7.19 -32.04
C TYR A 210 -9.24 -6.84 -33.51
N SER A 211 -8.23 -6.14 -34.02
CA SER A 211 -8.09 -6.01 -35.46
C SER A 211 -7.98 -7.41 -36.07
N SER A 212 -8.86 -7.74 -37.02
CA SER A 212 -8.79 -8.98 -37.81
C SER A 212 -7.43 -9.16 -38.49
N ALA A 213 -6.64 -8.09 -38.63
CA ALA A 213 -5.28 -8.14 -39.14
C ALA A 213 -4.25 -8.69 -38.12
N ASN A 214 -4.53 -8.58 -36.81
CA ASN A 214 -3.56 -8.90 -35.74
C ASN A 214 -3.99 -10.06 -34.83
N THR A 215 -5.25 -10.51 -34.90
CA THR A 215 -5.78 -11.58 -34.04
C THR A 215 -6.52 -12.63 -34.89
N LYS A 216 -6.03 -13.88 -34.88
CA LYS A 216 -6.71 -15.02 -35.52
C LYS A 216 -7.50 -15.78 -34.46
N VAL A 217 -8.83 -15.78 -34.55
CA VAL A 217 -9.72 -16.55 -33.68
C VAL A 217 -10.15 -17.82 -34.40
N LEU A 218 -9.68 -18.98 -33.93
CA LEU A 218 -10.09 -20.30 -34.42
C LEU A 218 -11.48 -20.66 -33.87
N ARG A 219 -12.48 -20.74 -34.74
CA ARG A 219 -13.82 -21.22 -34.40
C ARG A 219 -13.95 -22.66 -34.88
N MET A 220 -14.23 -23.59 -33.95
CA MET A 220 -14.41 -25.00 -34.29
C MET A 220 -15.87 -25.23 -34.70
N VAL A 221 -16.11 -25.42 -36.00
CA VAL A 221 -17.42 -25.77 -36.56
C VAL A 221 -17.39 -27.23 -37.00
N ASN A 222 -18.35 -28.02 -36.51
CA ASN A 222 -18.43 -29.46 -36.77
C ASN A 222 -19.02 -29.74 -38.16
N THR A 223 -18.12 -30.01 -39.12
CA THR A 223 -18.18 -31.02 -40.20
C THR A 223 -19.53 -31.37 -40.85
N LEU A 224 -19.81 -30.74 -42.00
CA LEU A 224 -20.27 -31.38 -43.25
C LEU A 224 -19.92 -30.53 -44.50
N GLY A 225 -19.64 -29.22 -44.35
CA GLY A 225 -19.08 -28.37 -45.41
C GLY A 225 -17.55 -28.37 -45.51
N VAL A 226 -16.85 -28.77 -44.44
CA VAL A 226 -15.39 -28.69 -44.32
C VAL A 226 -14.68 -29.60 -45.34
N GLU A 227 -15.23 -30.74 -45.72
CA GLU A 227 -14.58 -31.60 -46.74
C GLU A 227 -14.60 -30.97 -48.14
N ASN A 228 -15.67 -30.23 -48.49
CA ASN A 228 -15.80 -29.60 -49.80
C ASN A 228 -14.99 -28.30 -49.85
N GLU A 229 -15.02 -27.50 -48.78
CA GLU A 229 -14.17 -26.32 -48.63
C GLU A 229 -12.69 -26.72 -48.53
N ALA A 230 -12.33 -27.77 -47.78
CA ALA A 230 -10.96 -28.25 -47.71
C ALA A 230 -10.48 -28.77 -49.08
N LYS A 231 -11.31 -29.48 -49.86
CA LYS A 231 -10.95 -29.87 -51.23
C LYS A 231 -10.72 -28.68 -52.14
N GLN A 232 -11.61 -27.68 -52.13
CA GLN A 232 -11.44 -26.47 -52.93
C GLN A 232 -10.22 -25.66 -52.48
N THR A 233 -9.96 -25.60 -51.17
CA THR A 233 -8.79 -24.93 -50.60
C THR A 233 -7.51 -25.67 -50.97
N ILE A 234 -7.52 -27.01 -50.96
CA ILE A 234 -6.38 -27.84 -51.38
C ILE A 234 -6.12 -27.65 -52.88
N GLU A 235 -7.14 -27.63 -53.74
CA GLU A 235 -6.95 -27.35 -55.18
C GLU A 235 -6.47 -25.92 -55.46
N ALA A 236 -7.01 -24.92 -54.74
CA ALA A 236 -6.56 -23.54 -54.84
C ALA A 236 -5.10 -23.41 -54.38
N LEU A 237 -4.75 -24.01 -53.24
CA LEU A 237 -3.38 -24.06 -52.73
C LEU A 237 -2.47 -24.82 -53.68
N GLN A 238 -2.90 -25.90 -54.32
CA GLN A 238 -2.11 -26.63 -55.32
C GLN A 238 -1.86 -25.77 -56.56
N LYS A 239 -2.85 -25.02 -57.05
CA LYS A 239 -2.67 -24.06 -58.15
C LYS A 239 -1.76 -22.91 -57.77
N GLU A 240 -1.87 -22.37 -56.56
CA GLU A 240 -0.97 -21.34 -56.05
C GLU A 240 0.45 -21.88 -55.82
N LEU A 241 0.59 -23.12 -55.36
CA LEU A 241 1.89 -23.79 -55.18
C LEU A 241 2.54 -24.08 -56.54
N GLN A 242 1.75 -24.42 -57.55
CA GLN A 242 2.24 -24.56 -58.93
C GLN A 242 2.66 -23.21 -59.51
N LYS A 243 1.85 -22.17 -59.35
CA LYS A 243 2.16 -20.80 -59.79
C LYS A 243 3.38 -20.22 -59.08
N THR A 244 3.51 -20.46 -57.77
CA THR A 244 4.69 -20.04 -57.00
C THR A 244 5.92 -20.87 -57.34
N LYS A 245 5.79 -22.16 -57.67
CA LYS A 245 6.91 -22.95 -58.23
C LYS A 245 7.37 -22.40 -59.57
N GLU A 246 6.45 -22.03 -60.45
CA GLU A 246 6.77 -21.40 -61.74
C GLU A 246 7.41 -20.01 -61.56
N GLN A 247 6.92 -19.21 -60.60
CA GLN A 247 7.55 -17.94 -60.23
C GLN A 247 8.91 -18.12 -59.53
N LEU A 248 9.08 -19.16 -58.72
CA LEU A 248 10.34 -19.47 -58.06
C LEU A 248 11.38 -19.96 -59.08
N LEU A 249 10.96 -20.73 -60.09
CA LEU A 249 11.80 -21.08 -61.25
C LEU A 249 12.18 -19.83 -62.05
N ALA A 250 11.26 -18.92 -62.32
CA ALA A 250 11.56 -17.64 -62.98
C ALA A 250 12.48 -16.73 -62.14
N VAL A 251 12.32 -16.72 -60.81
CA VAL A 251 13.21 -16.00 -59.88
C VAL A 251 14.57 -16.69 -59.79
N GLN A 252 14.63 -18.02 -59.91
CA GLN A 252 15.86 -18.79 -59.90
C GLN A 252 16.66 -18.57 -61.20
N GLU A 253 16.00 -18.48 -62.35
CA GLU A 253 16.59 -18.03 -63.62
C GLU A 253 17.07 -16.57 -63.57
N LEU A 254 16.36 -15.67 -62.87
CA LEU A 254 16.81 -14.28 -62.63
C LEU A 254 17.94 -14.18 -61.59
N LYS A 255 18.02 -15.13 -60.66
CA LYS A 255 19.06 -15.19 -59.61
C LYS A 255 20.40 -15.67 -60.17
N GLU A 256 20.40 -16.44 -61.25
CA GLU A 256 21.61 -16.77 -62.01
C GLU A 256 22.21 -15.55 -62.75
N GLN A 257 21.47 -14.43 -62.85
CA GLN A 257 21.92 -13.21 -63.52
C GLN A 257 22.24 -12.02 -62.59
N SER A 258 22.05 -12.12 -61.26
CA SER A 258 22.50 -11.07 -60.33
C SER A 258 22.91 -11.62 -58.95
N ALA A 259 24.19 -11.98 -58.82
CA ALA A 259 24.78 -12.47 -57.58
C ALA A 259 25.00 -11.38 -56.50
N ASP A 260 24.77 -10.10 -56.80
CA ASP A 260 25.23 -8.97 -55.99
C ASP A 260 24.20 -8.51 -54.92
N ALA A 261 22.90 -8.71 -55.15
CA ALA A 261 21.86 -8.25 -54.21
C ALA A 261 21.68 -9.14 -52.97
N GLY A 262 22.02 -10.44 -53.05
CA GLY A 262 21.89 -11.39 -51.95
C GLY A 262 22.92 -11.18 -50.83
N ALA A 263 24.18 -10.90 -51.21
CA ALA A 263 25.28 -10.71 -50.26
C ALA A 263 25.08 -9.46 -49.37
N MET A 264 24.46 -8.40 -49.91
CA MET A 264 24.19 -7.17 -49.16
C MET A 264 23.11 -7.38 -48.08
N VAL A 265 22.06 -8.14 -48.40
CA VAL A 265 20.98 -8.48 -47.45
C VAL A 265 21.49 -9.44 -46.37
N ASP A 266 22.29 -10.44 -46.73
CA ASP A 266 22.88 -11.39 -45.78
C ASP A 266 23.87 -10.71 -44.82
N SER A 267 24.67 -9.77 -45.32
CA SER A 267 25.56 -8.94 -44.49
C SER A 267 24.78 -8.06 -43.50
N TYR A 268 23.69 -7.44 -43.95
CA TYR A 268 22.82 -6.62 -43.10
C TYR A 268 22.12 -7.46 -42.01
N ILE A 269 21.60 -8.64 -42.36
CA ILE A 269 20.96 -9.57 -41.42
C ILE A 269 21.98 -10.09 -40.41
N SER A 270 23.15 -10.50 -40.86
CA SER A 270 24.25 -10.97 -40.01
C SER A 270 24.69 -9.90 -39.01
N GLY A 271 24.84 -8.65 -39.46
CA GLY A 271 25.14 -7.51 -38.59
C GLY A 271 24.05 -7.25 -37.54
N LYS A 272 22.77 -7.42 -37.89
CA LYS A 272 21.65 -7.26 -36.94
C LYS A 272 21.58 -8.41 -35.93
N ILE A 273 21.84 -9.64 -36.35
CA ILE A 273 21.95 -10.81 -35.46
C ILE A 273 23.09 -10.62 -34.45
N MET A 274 24.24 -10.12 -34.90
CA MET A 274 25.37 -9.85 -34.01
C MET A 274 25.03 -8.79 -32.96
N LYS A 275 24.39 -7.68 -33.37
CA LYS A 275 23.92 -6.64 -32.43
C LYS A 275 22.89 -7.16 -31.44
N LEU A 276 21.94 -7.99 -31.88
CA LEU A 276 20.94 -8.61 -30.99
C LEU A 276 21.59 -9.59 -29.99
N LYS A 277 22.57 -10.39 -30.43
CA LYS A 277 23.33 -11.27 -29.53
C LYS A 277 24.11 -10.48 -28.47
N GLU A 278 24.71 -9.36 -28.86
CA GLU A 278 25.40 -8.46 -27.91
C GLU A 278 24.41 -7.82 -26.92
N GLN A 279 23.22 -7.44 -27.38
CA GLN A 279 22.14 -6.96 -26.51
C GLN A 279 21.65 -8.03 -25.54
N ILE A 280 21.49 -9.28 -25.99
CA ILE A 280 21.13 -10.41 -25.11
C ILE A 280 22.20 -10.62 -24.05
N ALA A 281 23.47 -10.70 -24.44
CA ALA A 281 24.58 -10.89 -23.50
C ALA A 281 24.69 -9.75 -22.46
N THR A 282 24.44 -8.50 -22.88
CA THR A 282 24.43 -7.36 -21.95
C THR A 282 23.23 -7.36 -21.01
N LEU A 283 22.05 -7.79 -21.48
CA LEU A 283 20.86 -7.97 -20.65
C LEU A 283 21.03 -9.12 -19.65
N GLU A 284 21.53 -10.28 -20.08
CA GLU A 284 21.84 -11.43 -19.21
C GLU A 284 22.83 -11.04 -18.11
N LYS A 285 23.92 -10.33 -18.46
CA LYS A 285 24.88 -9.81 -17.48
C LYS A 285 24.25 -8.79 -16.52
N ARG A 286 23.22 -8.05 -16.95
CA ARG A 286 22.49 -7.13 -16.08
C ARG A 286 21.54 -7.87 -15.14
N GLU A 287 20.85 -8.90 -15.64
CA GLU A 287 20.00 -9.78 -14.84
C GLU A 287 20.80 -10.48 -13.74
N GLU A 288 21.97 -11.03 -14.08
CA GLU A 288 22.83 -11.70 -13.10
C GLU A 288 23.31 -10.74 -12.01
N ARG A 289 23.63 -9.49 -12.39
CA ARG A 289 23.93 -8.44 -11.42
C ARG A 289 22.73 -8.12 -10.52
N TYR A 290 21.52 -8.10 -11.05
CA TYR A 290 20.32 -7.88 -10.24
C TYR A 290 20.05 -9.03 -9.26
N LYS A 291 20.18 -10.29 -9.70
CA LYS A 291 20.09 -11.46 -8.82
C LYS A 291 21.10 -11.39 -7.68
N THR A 292 22.34 -11.03 -8.00
CA THR A 292 23.42 -10.87 -7.00
C THR A 292 23.10 -9.77 -5.99
N VAL A 293 22.69 -8.58 -6.45
CA VAL A 293 22.33 -7.47 -5.56
C VAL A 293 21.12 -7.83 -4.69
N PHE A 294 20.11 -8.49 -5.25
CA PHE A 294 18.95 -8.94 -4.49
C PHE A 294 19.34 -9.96 -3.41
N ALA A 295 20.14 -10.97 -3.75
CA ALA A 295 20.64 -11.97 -2.80
C ALA A 295 21.43 -11.32 -1.64
N ASP A 296 22.29 -10.34 -1.94
CA ASP A 296 23.04 -9.59 -0.94
C ASP A 296 22.11 -8.80 0.00
N ARG A 297 21.11 -8.09 -0.55
CA ARG A 297 20.14 -7.34 0.26
C ARG A 297 19.29 -8.24 1.16
N ILE A 298 18.82 -9.39 0.65
CA ILE A 298 18.07 -10.37 1.44
C ILE A 298 18.95 -10.99 2.53
N SER A 299 20.22 -11.24 2.25
CA SER A 299 21.18 -11.75 3.24
C SER A 299 21.38 -10.76 4.39
N VAL A 300 21.55 -9.47 4.09
CA VAL A 300 21.65 -8.40 5.11
C VAL A 300 20.37 -8.32 5.94
N PHE A 301 19.20 -8.36 5.30
CA PHE A 301 17.91 -8.34 6.01
C PHE A 301 17.75 -9.53 6.95
N ARG A 302 18.03 -10.76 6.49
CA ARG A 302 17.97 -11.97 7.32
C ARG A 302 18.94 -11.93 8.50
N ARG A 303 20.14 -11.37 8.31
CA ARG A 303 21.10 -11.17 9.39
C ARG A 303 20.58 -10.19 10.44
N ALA A 304 20.01 -9.06 10.01
CA ALA A 304 19.37 -8.11 10.92
C ALA A 304 18.20 -8.75 11.69
N CYS A 305 17.34 -9.53 11.04
CA CYS A 305 16.26 -10.26 11.74
C CYS A 305 16.80 -11.26 12.76
N CYS A 306 17.89 -11.95 12.43
CA CYS A 306 18.55 -12.89 13.34
C CYS A 306 19.11 -12.18 14.57
N GLU A 307 19.72 -11.01 14.42
CA GLU A 307 20.27 -10.21 15.52
C GLU A 307 19.17 -9.54 16.37
N LEU A 308 18.11 -9.04 15.74
CA LEU A 308 17.04 -8.30 16.42
C LEU A 308 16.03 -9.22 17.12
N PHE A 309 15.65 -10.32 16.48
CA PHE A 309 14.55 -11.18 16.94
C PHE A 309 15.03 -12.55 17.42
N GLY A 310 16.30 -12.89 17.21
CA GLY A 310 16.88 -14.17 17.63
C GLY A 310 16.47 -15.36 16.75
N TYR A 311 16.03 -15.12 15.51
CA TYR A 311 15.65 -16.19 14.58
C TYR A 311 16.38 -16.09 13.24
N LYS A 312 17.00 -17.20 12.83
CA LYS A 312 17.50 -17.39 11.49
C LYS A 312 16.36 -17.84 10.57
N ILE A 313 16.03 -17.01 9.60
CA ILE A 313 14.92 -17.22 8.66
C ILE A 313 15.46 -17.79 7.35
N VAL A 314 14.94 -18.95 6.94
CA VAL A 314 15.22 -19.59 5.65
C VAL A 314 13.91 -19.74 4.88
N MET A 315 13.97 -19.56 3.56
CA MET A 315 12.81 -19.71 2.66
C MET A 315 13.09 -20.90 1.76
N ASP A 316 12.11 -21.78 1.61
CA ASP A 316 12.15 -22.93 0.72
C ASP A 316 10.87 -22.98 -0.12
N ASP A 317 11.02 -23.28 -1.39
CA ASP A 317 9.89 -23.38 -2.32
C ASP A 317 9.42 -24.83 -2.32
N HIS A 318 8.30 -25.09 -1.66
CA HIS A 318 7.69 -26.41 -1.62
C HIS A 318 6.45 -26.47 -2.50
N GLN A 319 6.27 -27.61 -3.16
CA GLN A 319 5.00 -27.96 -3.79
C GLN A 319 4.24 -28.84 -2.82
N ARG A 320 3.01 -28.43 -2.49
CA ARG A 320 2.11 -29.33 -1.76
C ARG A 320 1.79 -30.55 -2.64
N PRO A 321 1.34 -31.67 -2.04
CA PRO A 321 0.91 -32.85 -2.80
C PRO A 321 -0.22 -32.60 -3.81
N ASP A 322 -0.92 -31.47 -3.70
CA ASP A 322 -1.96 -30.97 -4.59
C ASP A 322 -1.43 -30.20 -5.82
N GLY A 323 -0.10 -30.01 -5.92
CA GLY A 323 0.54 -29.28 -7.02
C GLY A 323 0.56 -27.76 -6.87
N ILE A 324 0.07 -27.21 -5.75
CA ILE A 324 0.10 -25.76 -5.49
C ILE A 324 1.48 -25.38 -4.92
N ALA A 325 2.13 -24.40 -5.55
CA ALA A 325 3.38 -23.83 -5.06
C ALA A 325 3.10 -23.00 -3.80
N VAL A 326 3.76 -23.35 -2.70
CA VAL A 326 3.64 -22.65 -1.42
C VAL A 326 5.03 -22.26 -0.93
N THR A 327 5.17 -21.02 -0.47
CA THR A 327 6.42 -20.57 0.12
C THR A 327 6.48 -21.03 1.57
N ARG A 328 7.48 -21.83 1.92
CA ARG A 328 7.72 -22.27 3.30
C ARG A 328 8.82 -21.44 3.93
N PHE A 329 8.59 -20.97 5.15
CA PHE A 329 9.56 -20.28 5.97
C PHE A 329 9.98 -21.17 7.14
N MET A 330 11.28 -21.41 7.26
CA MET A 330 11.88 -22.08 8.40
C MET A 330 12.51 -21.06 9.34
N LEU A 331 12.10 -21.07 10.60
CA LEU A 331 12.63 -20.23 11.66
C LEU A 331 13.41 -21.11 12.64
N GLN A 332 14.72 -20.89 12.72
CA GLN A 332 15.58 -21.54 13.70
C GLN A 332 16.01 -20.52 14.75
N SER A 333 15.77 -20.82 16.04
CA SER A 333 16.20 -19.92 17.12
C SER A 333 17.72 -19.92 17.22
N ILE A 334 18.34 -18.76 17.53
CA ILE A 334 19.77 -18.68 17.86
C ILE A 334 20.12 -19.46 19.15
N TYR A 335 19.11 -19.76 19.97
CA TYR A 335 19.24 -20.52 21.19
C TYR A 335 18.94 -22.02 21.03
N ALA A 336 18.63 -22.47 19.81
CA ALA A 336 18.37 -23.87 19.51
C ALA A 336 19.54 -24.77 19.97
N LEU A 337 19.22 -25.90 20.58
CA LEU A 337 20.21 -26.89 21.05
C LEU A 337 20.57 -27.91 19.96
N SER A 338 19.71 -28.07 18.96
CA SER A 338 19.92 -28.96 17.82
C SER A 338 19.37 -28.37 16.52
N ASP A 339 19.83 -28.88 15.38
CA ASP A 339 19.35 -28.48 14.06
C ASP A 339 17.90 -28.92 13.77
N ASP A 340 17.35 -29.80 14.60
CA ASP A 340 15.97 -30.27 14.52
C ASP A 340 14.98 -29.29 15.18
N GLU A 341 15.45 -28.35 16.00
CA GLU A 341 14.64 -27.32 16.67
C GLU A 341 14.34 -26.14 15.74
N LYS A 342 13.57 -26.43 14.70
CA LYS A 342 13.12 -25.45 13.70
C LYS A 342 11.61 -25.37 13.66
N LEU A 343 11.09 -24.15 13.57
CA LEU A 343 9.69 -23.87 13.30
C LEU A 343 9.49 -23.75 11.81
N GLU A 344 8.39 -24.28 11.31
CA GLU A 344 8.10 -24.28 9.88
C GLU A 344 6.73 -23.65 9.64
N PHE A 345 6.67 -22.69 8.71
CA PHE A 345 5.47 -21.95 8.38
C PHE A 345 5.22 -21.99 6.88
N GLU A 346 3.98 -22.21 6.48
CA GLU A 346 3.52 -22.08 5.10
C GLU A 346 2.86 -20.72 4.90
N TYR A 347 3.30 -20.00 3.87
CA TYR A 347 2.74 -18.71 3.48
C TYR A 347 1.94 -18.84 2.18
N GLU A 348 0.67 -18.50 2.25
CA GLU A 348 -0.25 -18.52 1.11
C GLU A 348 -1.13 -17.29 1.13
N SER A 349 -1.01 -16.44 0.10
CA SER A 349 -1.93 -15.31 -0.16
C SER A 349 -2.19 -14.40 1.06
N GLY A 350 -1.15 -14.12 1.86
CA GLY A 350 -1.24 -13.28 3.06
C GLY A 350 -1.53 -14.02 4.37
N ASN A 351 -1.86 -15.31 4.30
CA ASN A 351 -2.05 -16.17 5.47
C ASN A 351 -0.77 -16.95 5.77
N THR A 352 -0.38 -17.00 7.04
CA THR A 352 0.78 -17.77 7.52
C THR A 352 0.29 -18.86 8.47
N ASN A 353 0.52 -20.11 8.12
CA ASN A 353 0.11 -21.27 8.90
C ASN A 353 1.32 -22.03 9.43
N ILE A 354 1.29 -22.44 10.70
CA ILE A 354 2.36 -23.27 11.27
C ILE A 354 2.21 -24.73 10.79
N VAL A 355 3.32 -25.32 10.34
CA VAL A 355 3.38 -26.72 9.92
C VAL A 355 3.81 -27.58 11.11
N THR A 356 3.13 -28.71 11.28
CA THR A 356 3.45 -29.66 12.35
C THR A 356 4.67 -30.50 11.97
N ASN A 357 5.76 -30.38 12.73
CA ASN A 357 6.96 -31.19 12.61
C ASN A 357 7.31 -31.85 13.96
N LYS A 358 8.45 -32.56 14.03
CA LYS A 358 8.89 -33.26 15.26
C LYS A 358 9.04 -32.31 16.45
N TYR A 359 9.54 -31.10 16.21
CA TYR A 359 9.77 -30.09 17.26
C TYR A 359 8.46 -29.47 17.75
N THR A 360 7.59 -29.01 16.84
CA THR A 360 6.29 -28.44 17.21
C THR A 360 5.32 -29.48 17.81
N SER A 361 5.57 -30.77 17.57
CA SER A 361 4.80 -31.88 18.16
C SER A 361 5.20 -32.18 19.60
N GLN A 362 6.30 -31.60 20.11
CA GLN A 362 6.66 -31.76 21.52
C GLN A 362 5.59 -31.14 22.42
N PRO A 363 5.23 -31.77 23.56
CA PRO A 363 4.12 -31.31 24.40
C PRO A 363 4.23 -29.84 24.81
N GLU A 364 5.43 -29.39 25.16
CA GLU A 364 5.70 -28.02 25.62
C GLU A 364 5.45 -27.00 24.51
N ILE A 365 5.91 -27.31 23.28
CA ILE A 365 5.79 -26.42 22.12
C ILE A 365 4.38 -26.47 21.55
N SER A 366 3.78 -27.66 21.45
CA SER A 366 2.40 -27.85 20.97
C SER A 366 1.41 -27.07 21.83
N GLN A 367 1.58 -27.09 23.16
CA GLN A 367 0.73 -26.31 24.07
C GLN A 367 0.85 -24.80 23.79
N GLN A 368 2.06 -24.31 23.52
CA GLN A 368 2.27 -22.91 23.18
C GLN A 368 1.66 -22.55 21.83
N VAL A 369 1.80 -23.42 20.82
CA VAL A 369 1.16 -23.24 19.50
C VAL A 369 -0.36 -23.12 19.66
N ASP A 370 -0.97 -23.99 20.47
CA ASP A 370 -2.42 -23.95 20.69
C ASP A 370 -2.87 -22.66 21.40
N ILE A 371 -2.08 -22.16 22.35
CA ILE A 371 -2.41 -20.92 23.07
C ILE A 371 -2.18 -19.69 22.19
N PHE A 372 -0.95 -19.51 21.68
CA PHE A 372 -0.55 -18.28 21.00
C PHE A 372 -1.02 -18.21 19.56
N ILE A 373 -0.95 -19.31 18.80
CA ILE A 373 -1.33 -19.32 17.38
C ILE A 373 -2.82 -19.61 17.24
N ARG A 374 -3.36 -20.68 17.85
CA ARG A 374 -4.78 -21.04 17.62
C ARG A 374 -5.76 -20.15 18.38
N ARG A 375 -5.52 -19.85 19.67
CA ARG A 375 -6.47 -19.04 20.47
C ARG A 375 -6.25 -17.54 20.31
N MET A 376 -4.99 -17.09 20.33
CA MET A 376 -4.66 -15.65 20.27
C MET A 376 -4.34 -15.14 18.87
N ASN A 377 -4.26 -16.02 17.87
CA ASN A 377 -3.96 -15.67 16.48
C ASN A 377 -2.72 -14.77 16.33
N SER A 378 -1.67 -15.04 17.11
CA SER A 378 -0.48 -14.19 17.19
C SER A 378 0.81 -15.01 17.15
N ILE A 379 1.36 -15.12 15.94
CA ILE A 379 2.70 -15.67 15.71
C ILE A 379 3.79 -14.85 16.43
N PRO A 380 3.77 -13.50 16.44
CA PRO A 380 4.77 -12.73 17.18
C PRO A 380 4.78 -13.01 18.68
N ALA A 381 3.61 -13.19 19.30
CA ALA A 381 3.53 -13.54 20.72
C ALA A 381 4.10 -14.94 21.00
N PHE A 382 3.83 -15.90 20.11
CA PHE A 382 4.40 -17.24 20.17
C PHE A 382 5.94 -17.21 20.10
N THR A 383 6.49 -16.57 19.08
CA THR A 383 7.95 -16.55 18.85
C THR A 383 8.69 -15.76 19.94
N ALA A 384 8.10 -14.69 20.46
CA ALA A 384 8.69 -13.95 21.58
C ALA A 384 8.75 -14.81 22.86
N ASN A 385 7.65 -15.50 23.20
CA ASN A 385 7.63 -16.40 24.36
C ASN A 385 8.67 -17.52 24.21
N LEU A 386 8.72 -18.15 23.03
CA LEU A 386 9.67 -19.21 22.74
C LEU A 386 11.13 -18.74 22.82
N THR A 387 11.42 -17.52 22.38
CA THR A 387 12.77 -16.94 22.51
C THR A 387 13.17 -16.79 23.97
N VAL A 388 12.28 -16.27 24.82
CA VAL A 388 12.54 -16.10 26.25
C VAL A 388 12.75 -17.45 26.94
N GLU A 389 11.92 -18.44 26.63
CA GLU A 389 12.06 -19.78 27.22
C GLU A 389 13.34 -20.49 26.77
N SER A 390 13.67 -20.41 25.48
CA SER A 390 14.90 -21.01 24.93
C SER A 390 16.14 -20.34 25.51
N PHE A 391 16.12 -19.01 25.69
CA PHE A 391 17.18 -18.27 26.37
C PHE A 391 17.34 -18.71 27.83
N ASN A 392 16.23 -18.84 28.57
CA ASN A 392 16.25 -19.30 29.97
C ASN A 392 16.81 -20.72 30.09
N LYS A 393 16.38 -21.65 29.22
CA LYS A 393 16.91 -23.02 29.17
C LYS A 393 18.42 -23.04 28.93
N ARG A 394 18.93 -22.17 28.05
CA ARG A 394 20.37 -22.08 27.75
C ARG A 394 21.19 -21.37 28.83
N THR A 395 20.59 -20.47 29.61
CA THR A 395 21.30 -19.69 30.64
C THR A 395 21.26 -20.38 32.01
N LEU A 396 20.26 -21.22 32.26
CA LEU A 396 20.09 -21.99 33.50
C LEU A 396 20.65 -23.42 33.42
N SER A 397 20.98 -23.89 32.21
CA SER A 397 21.79 -25.10 31.97
C SER A 397 23.27 -24.76 31.96
#